data_AF-A0A0U1DKY7-F1
#
_entry.id   AF-A0A0U1DKY7-F1
#
_cell.length_a   1.000
_cell.length_b   1.000
_cell.length_c   1.000
_cell.angle_alpha   90.00
_cell.angle_beta   90.00
_cell.angle_gamma   90.00
#
_symmetry.space_group_name_H-M   'P 1'
#
loop_
_entity.id
_entity.type
_entity.pdbx_description
1 polymer ?
#
loop_
_entity_poly.entity_id
_entity_poly.type
_entity_poly.pdbx_seq_one_letter_code
_entity_poly.pdbx_strand_id
1 'polypeptide(L)'
;MIELLRYLEANGFTNYIVSGGGRDFMRPVTASMYGVPPERVIGSSVGLDFVDGQLKTTATPEFLNDGPAKAVRIWGRIGRRPIFSAGNSNGDIQMLEYTAAGRGPSLSLLVRHDDAAREFDYTAGAEKVLELAAGRGWTVASMRDDWTTVFD
;
A
#
# COMPACT_ATOMS: atom_id res chain seq x y z
N MET A 1 -7.22 -9.52 4.48
CA MET A 1 -6.09 -8.58 4.74
C MET A 1 -5.92 -8.17 6.20
N ILE A 2 -7.00 -7.94 6.98
CA ILE A 2 -6.90 -7.54 8.40
C ILE A 2 -6.09 -8.55 9.22
N GLU A 3 -6.37 -9.85 9.05
CA GLU A 3 -5.65 -10.93 9.74
C GLU A 3 -4.14 -10.91 9.45
N LEU A 4 -3.74 -10.63 8.20
CA LEU A 4 -2.33 -10.50 7.82
C LEU A 4 -1.65 -9.34 8.57
N LEU A 5 -2.31 -8.18 8.69
CA LEU A 5 -1.77 -7.05 9.45
C LEU A 5 -1.53 -7.44 10.92
N ARG A 6 -2.48 -8.17 11.54
CA ARG A 6 -2.35 -8.65 12.92
C ARG A 6 -1.27 -9.72 13.07
N TYR A 7 -1.18 -10.64 12.13
CA TYR A 7 -0.12 -11.64 12.11
C TYR A 7 1.26 -11.00 12.03
N LEU A 8 1.45 -10.03 11.12
CA LEU A 8 2.71 -9.29 10.99
C LEU A 8 3.05 -8.53 12.27
N GLU A 9 2.08 -7.80 12.85
CA GLU A 9 2.26 -7.08 14.11
C GLU A 9 2.66 -8.01 15.28
N ALA A 10 1.98 -9.15 15.42
CA ALA A 10 2.30 -10.17 16.44
C ALA A 10 3.72 -10.75 16.28
N ASN A 11 4.29 -10.68 15.06
CA ASN A 11 5.65 -11.10 14.74
C ASN A 11 6.66 -9.93 14.70
N GLY A 12 6.30 -8.77 15.28
CA GLY A 12 7.21 -7.64 15.46
C GLY A 12 7.38 -6.75 14.22
N PHE A 13 6.54 -6.90 13.20
CA PHE A 13 6.54 -5.97 12.07
C PHE A 13 5.85 -4.65 12.44
N THR A 14 6.36 -3.56 11.88
CA THR A 14 5.69 -2.27 11.89
C THR A 14 4.95 -2.09 10.58
N ASN A 15 3.62 -2.10 10.61
CA ASN A 15 2.78 -1.93 9.43
C ASN A 15 2.63 -0.46 9.03
N TYR A 16 2.68 -0.20 7.72
CA TYR A 16 2.47 1.11 7.08
C TYR A 16 1.45 0.98 5.95
N ILE A 17 0.75 2.07 5.66
CA ILE A 17 -0.09 2.20 4.45
C ILE A 17 0.64 3.08 3.45
N VAL A 18 0.74 2.64 2.19
CA VAL A 18 1.37 3.39 1.09
C VAL A 18 0.41 3.45 -0.10
N SER A 19 -0.31 4.55 -0.24
CA SER A 19 -1.43 4.68 -1.18
C SER A 19 -1.30 5.90 -2.09
N GLY A 20 -1.84 5.81 -3.30
CA GLY A 20 -2.05 6.99 -4.17
C GLY A 20 -3.18 7.89 -3.68
N GLY A 21 -4.03 7.40 -2.76
CA GLY A 21 -5.08 8.18 -2.12
C GLY A 21 -4.54 9.31 -1.23
N GLY A 22 -5.41 10.28 -0.94
CA GLY A 22 -5.08 11.41 -0.08
C GLY A 22 -4.72 10.95 1.33
N ARG A 23 -3.50 11.30 1.79
CA ARG A 23 -3.00 10.94 3.12
C ARG A 23 -3.97 11.34 4.22
N ASP A 24 -4.41 12.59 4.20
CA ASP A 24 -5.26 13.17 5.25
C ASP A 24 -6.74 12.77 5.10
N PHE A 25 -7.13 12.18 3.96
CA PHE A 25 -8.41 11.48 3.81
C PHE A 25 -8.40 10.11 4.51
N MET A 26 -7.30 9.36 4.42
CA MET A 26 -7.20 8.03 5.03
C MET A 26 -6.96 8.08 6.55
N ARG A 27 -6.10 8.99 7.01
CA ARG A 27 -5.65 9.05 8.42
C ARG A 27 -6.76 8.96 9.47
N PRO A 28 -7.93 9.61 9.33
CA PRO A 28 -9.00 9.55 10.33
C PRO A 28 -9.55 8.14 10.59
N VAL A 29 -9.50 7.24 9.59
CA VAL A 29 -10.15 5.91 9.68
C VAL A 29 -9.16 4.76 9.85
N THR A 30 -7.91 4.92 9.39
CA THR A 30 -6.91 3.84 9.32
C THR A 30 -6.60 3.16 10.66
N ALA A 31 -6.61 3.90 11.77
CA ALA A 31 -6.39 3.31 13.09
C ALA A 31 -7.53 2.36 13.48
N SER A 32 -8.78 2.79 13.30
CA SER A 32 -9.96 1.99 13.63
C SER A 32 -10.14 0.77 12.71
N MET A 33 -9.90 0.95 11.41
CA MET A 33 -10.12 -0.11 10.41
C MET A 33 -8.95 -1.10 10.33
N TYR A 34 -7.72 -0.62 10.45
CA TYR A 34 -6.52 -1.42 10.16
C TYR A 34 -5.55 -1.53 11.34
N GLY A 35 -5.76 -0.78 12.43
CA GLY A 35 -4.77 -0.64 13.51
C GLY A 35 -3.52 0.13 13.10
N VAL A 36 -3.54 0.83 11.96
CA VAL A 36 -2.39 1.60 11.49
C VAL A 36 -2.58 3.06 11.90
N PRO A 37 -1.73 3.61 12.79
CA PRO A 37 -1.91 4.97 13.28
C PRO A 37 -1.52 6.02 12.21
N PRO A 38 -2.03 7.26 12.31
CA PRO A 38 -1.90 8.28 11.25
C PRO A 38 -0.47 8.59 10.79
N GLU A 39 0.51 8.47 11.69
CA GLU A 39 1.92 8.72 11.41
C GLU A 39 2.54 7.65 10.50
N ARG A 40 1.91 6.47 10.38
CA ARG A 40 2.31 5.35 9.51
C ARG A 40 1.53 5.29 8.19
N VAL A 41 0.79 6.36 7.87
CA VAL A 41 0.08 6.51 6.61
C VAL A 41 0.88 7.41 5.67
N ILE A 42 1.25 6.85 4.52
CA ILE A 42 1.94 7.50 3.40
C ILE A 42 0.94 7.59 2.26
N GLY A 43 0.60 8.80 1.86
CA GLY A 43 -0.38 9.07 0.81
C GLY A 43 -0.03 10.34 0.05
N SER A 44 -0.78 10.61 -1.01
CA SER A 44 -0.71 11.88 -1.75
C SER A 44 -1.06 13.05 -0.83
N SER A 45 -0.45 14.21 -1.06
CA SER A 45 -0.70 15.41 -0.26
C SER A 45 -0.88 16.66 -1.11
N VAL A 46 -1.60 17.61 -0.51
CA VAL A 46 -1.64 19.02 -0.89
C VAL A 46 -0.85 19.83 0.14
N GLY A 47 -0.49 21.06 -0.21
CA GLY A 47 0.24 21.96 0.67
C GLY A 47 -0.55 22.26 1.93
N LEU A 48 0.17 22.49 3.02
CA LEU A 48 -0.39 22.90 4.31
C LEU A 48 0.15 24.28 4.68
N ASP A 49 -0.76 25.21 4.96
CA ASP A 49 -0.42 26.52 5.51
C ASP A 49 -0.65 26.52 7.01
N PHE A 50 0.26 27.14 7.76
CA PHE A 50 0.06 27.45 9.17
C PHE A 50 -0.61 28.82 9.30
N VAL A 51 -1.80 28.85 9.89
CA VAL A 51 -2.60 30.06 10.10
C VAL A 51 -3.18 30.01 11.51
N ASP A 52 -2.81 30.98 12.34
CA ASP A 52 -3.36 31.18 13.69
C ASP A 52 -3.31 29.92 14.59
N GLY A 53 -2.19 29.20 14.60
CA GLY A 53 -2.05 27.98 15.42
C GLY A 53 -2.62 26.72 14.78
N GLN A 54 -3.20 26.82 13.57
CA GLN A 54 -3.85 25.70 12.89
C GLN A 54 -3.21 25.42 11.52
N LEU A 55 -3.27 24.16 11.09
CA LEU A 55 -2.90 23.77 9.73
C LEU A 55 -4.14 23.79 8.83
N LYS A 56 -4.02 24.45 7.68
CA LYS A 56 -5.07 24.49 6.64
C LYS A 56 -4.55 23.84 5.37
N THR A 57 -5.34 22.93 4.79
CA THR A 57 -5.06 22.36 3.48
C THR A 57 -5.27 23.40 2.39
N THR A 58 -4.33 23.46 1.45
CA THR A 58 -4.39 24.33 0.28
C THR A 58 -4.93 23.56 -0.93
N ALA A 59 -5.21 24.27 -2.02
CA ALA A 59 -5.50 23.66 -3.32
C ALA A 59 -4.24 23.24 -4.08
N THR A 60 -3.04 23.54 -3.56
CA THR A 60 -1.77 23.28 -4.23
C THR A 60 -1.36 21.83 -4.04
N PRO A 61 -1.25 21.00 -5.09
CA PRO A 61 -0.73 19.65 -4.97
C PRO A 61 0.75 19.68 -4.58
N GLU A 62 1.17 18.83 -3.63
CA GLU A 62 2.59 18.62 -3.34
C GLU A 62 3.12 17.43 -4.12
N PHE A 63 2.48 16.27 -3.97
CA PHE A 63 2.84 15.07 -4.70
C PHE A 63 1.69 14.06 -4.79
N LEU A 64 1.68 13.34 -5.90
CA LEU A 64 0.90 12.11 -6.11
C LEU A 64 1.77 10.92 -5.71
N ASN A 65 1.36 10.18 -4.68
CA ASN A 65 2.10 9.03 -4.15
C ASN A 65 1.75 7.73 -4.91
N ASP A 66 2.06 7.72 -6.20
CA ASP A 66 1.79 6.58 -7.08
C ASP A 66 2.98 6.19 -7.96
N GLY A 67 3.06 4.92 -8.36
CA GLY A 67 4.15 4.38 -9.15
C GLY A 67 5.52 4.57 -8.47
N PRO A 68 6.54 5.10 -9.18
CA PRO A 68 7.87 5.34 -8.61
C PRO A 68 7.87 6.20 -7.34
N ALA A 69 6.89 7.10 -7.19
CA ALA A 69 6.80 7.97 -6.03
C ALA A 69 6.61 7.17 -4.73
N LYS A 70 5.92 6.01 -4.77
CA LYS A 70 5.74 5.17 -3.58
C LYS A 70 7.07 4.75 -2.96
N ALA A 71 8.03 4.30 -3.77
CA ALA A 71 9.37 3.92 -3.29
C ALA A 71 10.12 5.11 -2.67
N VAL A 72 10.05 6.28 -3.31
CA VAL A 72 10.67 7.52 -2.81
C VAL A 72 10.04 7.94 -1.48
N ARG A 73 8.72 7.86 -1.34
CA ARG A 73 8.01 8.28 -0.13
C ARG A 73 8.16 7.28 1.02
N ILE A 74 8.28 5.98 0.73
CA ILE A 74 8.69 4.98 1.73
C ILE A 74 10.03 5.40 2.35
N TRP A 75 11.06 5.65 1.54
CA TRP A 75 12.36 6.09 2.06
C TRP A 75 12.26 7.42 2.79
N GLY A 76 11.61 8.42 2.18
CA GLY A 76 11.50 9.77 2.77
C GLY A 76 10.74 9.81 4.10
N ARG A 77 9.79 8.90 4.32
CA ARG A 77 9.00 8.85 5.56
C ARG A 77 9.58 7.90 6.62
N ILE A 78 10.06 6.73 6.19
CA ILE A 78 10.44 5.62 7.09
C ILE A 78 11.97 5.57 7.28
N GLY A 79 12.75 6.03 6.29
CA GLY A 79 14.21 5.92 6.29
C GLY A 79 14.72 4.48 6.18
N ARG A 80 13.84 3.53 5.84
CA ARG A 80 14.13 2.09 5.77
C ARG A 80 13.43 1.46 4.59
N ARG A 81 14.11 0.50 3.96
CA ARG A 81 13.51 -0.36 2.93
C ARG A 81 12.63 -1.42 3.60
N PRO A 82 11.40 -1.67 3.11
CA PRO A 82 10.57 -2.76 3.59
C PRO A 82 11.19 -4.12 3.22
N ILE A 83 10.95 -5.13 4.04
CA ILE A 83 11.20 -6.54 3.68
C ILE A 83 9.93 -7.25 3.21
N PHE A 84 8.78 -6.61 3.38
CA PHE A 84 7.48 -7.07 2.89
C PHE A 84 6.70 -5.88 2.32
N SER A 85 6.04 -6.08 1.19
CA SER A 85 5.05 -5.14 0.65
C SER A 85 3.96 -5.88 -0.12
N ALA A 86 2.73 -5.41 0.02
CA ALA A 86 1.58 -5.88 -0.73
C ALA A 86 0.98 -4.75 -1.58
N GLY A 87 0.58 -5.06 -2.81
CA GLY A 87 -0.11 -4.16 -3.73
C GLY A 87 -1.14 -4.92 -4.58
N ASN A 88 -1.85 -4.21 -5.47
CA ASN A 88 -2.85 -4.82 -6.35
C ASN A 88 -2.86 -4.22 -7.77
N SER A 89 -2.06 -3.17 -8.03
CA SER A 89 -2.15 -2.38 -9.25
C SER A 89 -0.79 -2.07 -9.89
N ASN A 90 -0.82 -1.56 -11.12
CA ASN A 90 0.35 -1.05 -11.84
C ASN A 90 1.04 0.09 -11.08
N GLY A 91 0.32 0.84 -10.23
CA GLY A 91 0.89 1.87 -9.36
C GLY A 91 1.77 1.32 -8.23
N ASP A 92 1.72 0.02 -7.97
CA ASP A 92 2.50 -0.64 -6.92
C ASP A 92 3.81 -1.25 -7.41
N ILE A 93 4.04 -1.29 -8.74
CA ILE A 93 5.20 -1.97 -9.35
C ILE A 93 6.50 -1.54 -8.69
N GLN A 94 6.79 -0.23 -8.61
CA GLN A 94 8.07 0.24 -8.08
C GLN A 94 8.18 0.06 -6.55
N MET A 95 7.05 0.02 -5.83
CA MET A 95 7.07 -0.36 -4.41
C MET A 95 7.48 -1.83 -4.24
N LEU A 96 6.87 -2.73 -5.02
CA LEU A 96 7.18 -4.17 -5.01
C LEU A 96 8.62 -4.45 -5.47
N GLU A 97 9.11 -3.73 -6.49
CA GLU A 97 10.51 -3.78 -6.92
C GLU A 97 11.46 -3.28 -5.85
N TYR A 98 11.13 -2.15 -5.21
CA TYR A 98 11.94 -1.58 -4.14
C TYR A 98 12.03 -2.53 -2.94
N THR A 99 10.95 -3.20 -2.55
CA THR A 99 11.02 -4.24 -1.51
C THR A 99 11.93 -5.39 -1.93
N ALA A 100 11.71 -5.95 -3.13
CA ALA A 100 12.42 -7.14 -3.60
C ALA A 100 13.92 -6.93 -3.89
N ALA A 101 14.33 -5.69 -4.20
CA ALA A 101 15.73 -5.35 -4.48
C ALA A 101 16.61 -5.21 -3.21
N GLY A 102 16.05 -5.43 -2.01
CA GLY A 102 16.79 -5.43 -0.76
C GLY A 102 17.80 -6.59 -0.66
N ARG A 103 18.75 -6.47 0.27
CA ARG A 103 19.63 -7.61 0.63
C ARG A 103 18.89 -8.53 1.60
N GLY A 104 18.97 -9.83 1.37
CA GLY A 104 18.39 -10.85 2.24
C GLY A 104 16.94 -11.21 1.86
N PRO A 105 16.26 -12.02 2.67
CA PRO A 105 14.89 -12.44 2.40
C PRO A 105 13.93 -11.26 2.37
N SER A 106 13.11 -11.20 1.32
CA SER A 106 12.04 -10.23 1.15
C SER A 106 10.86 -10.87 0.44
N LEU A 107 9.66 -10.32 0.62
CA LEU A 107 8.45 -10.81 -0.03
C LEU A 107 7.64 -9.66 -0.63
N SER A 108 7.35 -9.78 -1.92
CA SER A 108 6.45 -8.90 -2.66
C SER A 108 5.19 -9.68 -3.02
N LEU A 109 4.05 -9.21 -2.50
CA LEU A 109 2.74 -9.83 -2.67
C LEU A 109 1.87 -8.96 -3.58
N LEU A 110 1.22 -9.58 -4.56
CA LEU A 110 0.23 -8.97 -5.42
C LEU A 110 -1.14 -9.60 -5.14
N VAL A 111 -2.14 -8.80 -4.80
CA VAL A 111 -3.53 -9.25 -4.68
C VAL A 111 -4.18 -9.19 -6.06
N ARG A 112 -4.74 -10.31 -6.51
CA ARG A 112 -5.50 -10.43 -7.76
C ARG A 112 -6.99 -10.42 -7.43
N HIS A 113 -7.69 -9.42 -7.94
CA HIS A 113 -9.14 -9.31 -7.89
C HIS A 113 -9.77 -10.16 -9.00
N ASP A 114 -10.14 -11.38 -8.69
CA ASP A 114 -10.66 -12.39 -9.63
C ASP A 114 -11.93 -13.09 -9.13
N ASP A 115 -12.69 -12.40 -8.27
CA ASP A 115 -13.86 -12.95 -7.60
C ASP A 115 -15.09 -12.05 -7.77
N ALA A 116 -15.75 -12.16 -8.93
CA ALA A 116 -16.99 -11.43 -9.20
C ALA A 116 -18.19 -11.86 -8.31
N ALA A 117 -18.08 -12.97 -7.56
CA ALA A 117 -19.17 -13.47 -6.73
C ALA A 117 -19.15 -12.83 -5.33
N ARG A 118 -17.96 -12.66 -4.75
CA ARG A 118 -17.78 -12.08 -3.41
C ARG A 118 -17.25 -10.65 -3.46
N GLU A 119 -16.67 -10.22 -4.57
CA GLU A 119 -16.11 -8.88 -4.79
C GLU A 119 -16.22 -8.50 -6.29
N PHE A 120 -15.13 -8.03 -6.90
CA PHE A 120 -15.01 -7.68 -8.30
C PHE A 120 -14.00 -8.61 -8.98
N ASP A 121 -14.19 -8.79 -10.30
CA ASP A 121 -13.21 -9.42 -11.18
C ASP A 121 -12.75 -8.36 -12.18
N TYR A 122 -11.50 -7.90 -12.02
CA TYR A 122 -10.93 -6.90 -12.90
C TYR A 122 -9.41 -7.02 -12.99
N THR A 123 -8.91 -6.76 -14.20
CA THR A 123 -7.48 -6.55 -14.46
C THR A 123 -7.16 -5.11 -14.83
N ALA A 124 -8.17 -4.25 -14.99
CA ALA A 124 -8.01 -2.87 -15.40
C ALA A 124 -7.09 -2.13 -14.42
N GLY A 125 -5.94 -1.65 -14.90
CA GLY A 125 -4.94 -1.00 -14.06
C GLY A 125 -4.01 -1.95 -13.31
N ALA A 126 -4.09 -3.26 -13.53
CA ALA A 126 -3.22 -4.29 -12.96
C ALA A 126 -2.53 -5.20 -14.01
N GLU A 127 -2.76 -4.95 -15.30
CA GLU A 127 -2.30 -5.79 -16.41
C GLU A 127 -0.77 -5.96 -16.40
N LYS A 128 -0.05 -4.85 -16.21
CA LYS A 128 1.42 -4.86 -16.22
C LYS A 128 1.98 -5.51 -14.95
N VAL A 129 1.41 -5.22 -13.78
CA VAL A 129 1.91 -5.78 -12.53
C VAL A 129 1.68 -7.30 -12.47
N LEU A 130 0.58 -7.80 -13.04
CA LEU A 130 0.31 -9.24 -13.16
C LEU A 130 1.30 -9.94 -14.10
N GLU A 131 1.62 -9.33 -15.25
CA GLU A 131 2.65 -9.84 -16.16
C GLU A 131 4.03 -9.88 -15.50
N LEU A 132 4.40 -8.80 -14.80
CA LEU A 132 5.69 -8.70 -14.11
C LEU A 132 5.81 -9.68 -12.93
N ALA A 133 4.72 -9.94 -12.21
CA ALA A 133 4.74 -10.83 -11.07
C ALA A 133 5.24 -12.24 -11.43
N ALA A 134 4.79 -12.77 -12.58
CA ALA A 134 5.20 -14.08 -13.09
C ALA A 134 6.71 -14.14 -13.38
N GLY A 135 7.28 -13.09 -13.98
CA GLY A 135 8.71 -13.03 -14.31
C GLY A 135 9.64 -12.70 -13.14
N ARG A 136 9.10 -12.09 -12.06
CA ARG A 136 9.88 -11.58 -10.92
C ARG A 136 9.76 -12.40 -9.65
N GLY A 137 9.02 -13.51 -9.69
CA GLY A 137 8.79 -14.36 -8.54
C GLY A 137 7.99 -13.67 -7.43
N TRP A 138 7.15 -12.69 -7.77
CA TRP A 138 6.24 -12.09 -6.81
C TRP A 138 5.09 -13.04 -6.54
N THR A 139 4.72 -13.20 -5.27
CA THR A 139 3.59 -14.04 -4.89
C THR A 139 2.30 -13.35 -5.34
N VAL A 140 1.42 -14.08 -6.02
CA VAL A 140 0.09 -13.59 -6.39
C VAL A 140 -0.94 -14.32 -5.53
N ALA A 141 -1.75 -13.58 -4.79
CA ALA A 141 -2.88 -14.11 -4.03
C ALA A 141 -4.18 -13.87 -4.80
N SER A 142 -4.88 -14.95 -5.15
CA SER A 142 -6.22 -14.94 -5.73
C SER A 142 -7.25 -14.67 -4.63
N MET A 143 -8.08 -13.64 -4.79
CA MET A 143 -9.20 -13.43 -3.88
C MET A 143 -10.20 -14.60 -3.95
N ARG A 144 -10.42 -15.17 -5.14
CA ARG A 144 -11.33 -16.30 -5.32
C ARG A 144 -10.83 -17.57 -4.65
N ASP A 145 -9.58 -17.93 -4.94
CA ASP A 145 -9.08 -19.27 -4.65
C ASP A 145 -8.33 -19.34 -3.31
N ASP A 146 -7.75 -18.23 -2.83
CA ASP A 146 -6.90 -18.22 -1.63
C ASP A 146 -7.57 -17.61 -0.39
N TRP A 147 -8.68 -16.87 -0.56
CA TRP A 147 -9.39 -16.25 0.57
C TRP A 147 -10.66 -17.01 0.90
N THR A 148 -10.82 -17.37 2.17
CA THR A 148 -12.06 -17.98 2.69
C THR A 148 -13.19 -16.95 2.78
N THR A 149 -12.87 -15.73 3.22
CA THR A 149 -13.81 -14.63 3.44
C THR A 149 -13.22 -13.33 2.88
N VAL A 150 -14.06 -12.51 2.23
CA VAL A 150 -13.64 -11.20 1.68
C VAL A 150 -13.97 -10.04 2.61
N PHE A 151 -15.20 -10.01 3.13
CA PHE A 151 -15.70 -8.98 4.04
C PHE A 151 -16.21 -9.62 5.33
N ASP A 152 -16.09 -8.89 6.45
CA ASP A 152 -16.61 -9.27 7.76
C ASP A 152 -18.14 -9.11 7.86
#